data_AF-A0AAV4JHA4-F1
#
_entry.id   AF-A0AAV4JHA4-F1
#
_cell.length_a   1.000
_cell.length_b   1.000
_cell.length_c   1.000
_cell.angle_alpha   90.00
_cell.angle_beta   90.00
_cell.angle_gamma   90.00
#
_symmetry.space_group_name_H-M   'P 1'
#
loop_
_entity.id
_entity.type
_entity.pdbx_description
1 polymer ?
#
loop_
_entity_poly.entity_id
_entity_poly.type
_entity_poly.pdbx_seq_one_letter_code
_entity_poly.pdbx_strand_id
1 'polypeptide(L)'
;MENYSKGESRTVHVPPPLSLEGAVEMKVTNGSKIRNLMGYAMSTLSDNNVRHITWNGTGNAISKTISCVEIMKRKVKGLHQITQIGCLRVEDFWEPKVEGLDSLKVNTNIPAISILLSKDPLDTNNPSSSTSSSSASSNSGCSRGRGSSCGSRVRSSGSGTVVVVVVEEMIVLL
;
A
#
# COMPACT_ATOMS: atom_id res chain seq x y z
N MET A 1 9.87 18.11 -24.32
CA MET A 1 9.59 18.88 -23.08
C MET A 1 10.82 19.74 -22.77
N GLU A 2 11.14 20.67 -23.67
CA GLU A 2 12.47 21.34 -23.71
C GLU A 2 12.50 22.62 -22.87
N ASN A 3 11.33 23.24 -22.66
CA ASN A 3 11.16 24.53 -21.98
C ASN A 3 10.83 24.44 -20.48
N TYR A 4 10.88 23.24 -19.88
CA TYR A 4 10.56 23.02 -18.48
C TYR A 4 11.69 22.28 -17.76
N SER A 5 12.00 22.66 -16.52
CA SER A 5 12.87 21.91 -15.61
C SER A 5 12.03 21.17 -14.58
N LYS A 6 12.42 19.92 -14.29
CA LYS A 6 11.79 19.14 -13.22
C LYS A 6 12.15 19.78 -11.89
N GLY A 7 11.14 20.32 -11.20
CA GLY A 7 11.26 20.86 -9.86
C GLY A 7 11.02 19.78 -8.81
N GLU A 8 10.35 20.15 -7.71
CA GLU A 8 10.07 19.25 -6.59
C GLU A 8 9.01 18.19 -6.93
N SER A 9 9.21 16.96 -6.45
CA SER A 9 8.25 15.88 -6.51
C SER A 9 7.62 15.67 -5.13
N ARG A 10 6.29 15.76 -5.02
CA ARG A 10 5.56 15.53 -3.77
C ARG A 10 4.71 14.27 -3.85
N THR A 11 4.86 13.38 -2.88
CA THR A 11 3.95 12.24 -2.69
C THR A 11 2.67 12.72 -2.02
N VAL A 12 1.52 12.54 -2.68
CA VAL A 12 0.22 13.06 -2.20
C VAL A 12 -0.72 11.98 -1.71
N HIS A 13 -0.60 10.77 -2.25
CA HIS A 13 -1.37 9.62 -1.77
C HIS A 13 -0.47 8.40 -1.66
N VAL A 14 -0.38 7.84 -0.45
CA VAL A 14 0.29 6.57 -0.18
C VAL A 14 -0.81 5.58 0.21
N PRO A 15 -0.99 4.46 -0.50
CA PRO A 15 -1.87 3.42 -0.02
C PRO A 15 -1.34 2.93 1.35
N PRO A 16 -2.20 2.74 2.37
CA PRO A 16 -1.76 2.23 3.65
C PRO A 16 -0.96 0.93 3.46
N PRO A 17 0.29 0.84 3.96
CA PRO A 17 1.02 -0.40 3.91
C PRO A 17 0.30 -1.45 4.76
N LEU A 18 0.36 -2.72 4.34
CA LEU A 18 -0.11 -3.83 5.18
C LEU A 18 0.82 -3.94 6.39
N SER A 19 0.50 -3.23 7.46
CA SER A 19 1.27 -3.27 8.71
C SER A 19 0.46 -3.99 9.77
N LEU A 20 1.01 -5.07 10.29
CA LEU A 20 0.47 -5.78 11.44
C LEU A 20 1.37 -5.48 12.65
N GLU A 21 0.79 -5.43 13.84
CA GLU A 21 1.54 -5.14 15.06
C GLU A 21 2.66 -6.19 15.26
N GLY A 22 3.89 -5.74 15.50
CA GLY A 22 5.06 -6.61 15.60
C GLY A 22 5.58 -7.20 14.28
N ALA A 23 4.99 -6.84 13.13
CA ALA A 23 5.53 -7.23 11.82
C ALA A 23 6.77 -6.43 11.46
N VAL A 24 7.77 -7.11 10.90
CA VAL A 24 8.96 -6.46 10.37
C VAL A 24 8.72 -5.99 8.94
N GLU A 25 8.91 -4.70 8.69
CA GLU A 25 8.71 -4.10 7.37
C GLU A 25 9.99 -4.18 6.51
N MET A 26 9.86 -4.81 5.34
CA MET A 26 10.90 -4.98 4.33
C MET A 26 10.62 -4.12 3.10
N LYS A 27 11.39 -3.04 2.93
CA LYS A 27 11.27 -2.15 1.77
C LYS A 27 12.17 -2.60 0.62
N VAL A 28 11.57 -2.91 -0.51
CA VAL A 28 12.26 -3.33 -1.73
C VAL A 28 12.28 -2.17 -2.70
N THR A 29 13.49 -1.79 -3.12
CA THR A 29 13.72 -0.76 -4.13
C THR A 29 14.50 -1.36 -5.30
N ASN A 30 14.67 -0.57 -6.37
CA ASN A 30 15.50 -0.97 -7.49
C ASN A 30 16.97 -1.25 -7.07
N GLY A 31 17.50 -0.48 -6.11
CA GLY A 31 18.87 -0.67 -5.60
C GLY A 31 19.03 -1.83 -4.61
N SER A 32 17.94 -2.38 -4.07
CA SER A 32 18.03 -3.46 -3.07
C SER A 32 18.64 -4.74 -3.66
N LYS A 33 19.63 -5.29 -2.96
CA LYS A 33 20.26 -6.58 -3.29
C LYS A 33 19.44 -7.73 -2.69
N ILE A 34 18.95 -8.63 -3.53
CA ILE A 34 18.09 -9.76 -3.12
C ILE A 34 18.76 -10.61 -2.04
N ARG A 35 20.06 -10.91 -2.19
CA ARG A 35 20.81 -11.71 -1.20
C ARG A 35 20.79 -11.10 0.20
N ASN A 36 20.89 -9.77 0.30
CA ASN A 36 20.89 -9.07 1.58
C ASN A 36 19.49 -9.07 2.20
N LEU A 37 18.46 -8.77 1.38
CA LEU A 37 17.06 -8.80 1.81
C LEU A 37 16.67 -10.19 2.32
N MET A 38 17.04 -11.25 1.59
CA MET A 38 16.74 -12.62 1.97
C MET A 38 17.54 -13.08 3.18
N GLY A 39 18.82 -12.71 3.29
CA GLY A 39 19.62 -13.05 4.47
C GLY A 39 19.00 -12.48 5.75
N TYR A 40 18.64 -11.19 5.72
CA TYR A 40 17.99 -10.54 6.85
C TYR A 40 16.61 -11.13 7.13
N ALA A 41 15.71 -11.17 6.14
CA ALA A 41 14.35 -11.64 6.35
C ALA A 41 14.25 -13.10 6.84
N MET A 42 15.12 -13.99 6.32
CA MET A 42 15.15 -15.38 6.78
C MET A 42 15.65 -15.50 8.21
N SER A 43 16.68 -14.71 8.59
CA SER A 43 17.16 -14.67 9.97
C SER A 43 16.05 -14.17 10.90
N THR A 44 15.45 -13.04 10.55
CA THR A 44 14.37 -12.41 11.33
C THR A 44 13.16 -13.33 11.48
N LEU A 45 12.72 -14.00 10.41
CA LEU A 45 11.60 -14.94 10.50
C LEU A 45 11.98 -16.23 11.24
N SER A 46 13.26 -16.56 11.38
CA SER A 46 13.68 -17.72 12.18
C SER A 46 13.58 -17.44 13.68
N ASP A 47 13.68 -16.17 14.09
CA ASP A 47 13.53 -15.77 15.47
C ASP A 47 12.09 -16.00 15.95
N ASN A 48 11.93 -16.59 17.14
CA ASN A 48 10.60 -16.88 17.71
C ASN A 48 9.79 -15.62 18.04
N ASN A 49 10.46 -14.48 18.20
CA ASN A 49 9.83 -13.20 18.51
C ASN A 49 9.12 -12.58 17.30
N VAL A 50 9.49 -12.97 16.08
CA VAL A 50 8.87 -12.44 14.86
C VAL A 50 7.96 -13.50 14.22
N ARG A 51 6.68 -13.16 14.18
CA ARG A 51 5.62 -13.99 13.58
C ARG A 51 5.24 -13.54 12.17
N HIS A 52 5.54 -12.28 11.83
CA HIS A 52 5.05 -11.61 10.64
C HIS A 52 6.12 -10.77 9.95
N ILE A 53 6.14 -10.77 8.63
CA ILE A 53 6.99 -9.90 7.80
C ILE A 53 6.16 -9.30 6.68
N THR A 54 6.25 -7.98 6.50
CA THR A 54 5.64 -7.28 5.38
C THR A 54 6.68 -6.92 4.34
N TRP A 55 6.38 -7.16 3.07
CA TRP A 55 7.18 -6.77 1.92
C TRP A 55 6.50 -5.64 1.15
N ASN A 56 7.21 -4.53 0.97
CA ASN A 56 6.69 -3.36 0.26
C ASN A 56 7.56 -3.07 -0.96
N GLY A 57 6.93 -2.94 -2.12
CA GLY A 57 7.61 -2.60 -3.37
C GLY A 57 6.80 -1.61 -4.19
N THR A 58 7.48 -0.72 -4.90
CA THR A 58 6.84 0.27 -5.78
C THR A 58 7.50 0.29 -7.16
N GLY A 59 6.73 0.58 -8.19
CA GLY A 59 7.19 0.68 -9.58
C GLY A 59 7.99 -0.55 -10.01
N ASN A 60 9.22 -0.32 -10.48
CA ASN A 60 10.10 -1.37 -11.00
C ASN A 60 10.57 -2.38 -9.93
N ALA A 61 10.35 -2.11 -8.64
CA ALA A 61 10.72 -3.02 -7.57
C ALA A 61 9.65 -4.10 -7.29
N ILE A 62 8.45 -4.00 -7.87
CA ILE A 62 7.34 -4.94 -7.63
C ILE A 62 7.75 -6.37 -7.96
N SER A 63 8.27 -6.62 -9.16
CA SER A 63 8.68 -7.98 -9.58
C SER A 63 9.76 -8.57 -8.69
N LYS A 64 10.67 -7.74 -8.16
CA LYS A 64 11.69 -8.15 -7.20
C LYS A 64 11.07 -8.50 -5.85
N THR A 65 10.07 -7.74 -5.42
CA THR A 65 9.33 -7.97 -4.17
C THR A 65 8.60 -9.30 -4.21
N ILE A 66 7.90 -9.58 -5.30
CA ILE A 66 7.22 -10.87 -5.52
C ILE A 66 8.24 -12.01 -5.51
N SER A 67 9.35 -11.86 -6.23
CA SER A 67 10.43 -12.86 -6.23
C SER A 67 10.98 -13.16 -4.83
N CYS A 68 11.20 -12.14 -4.00
CA CYS A 68 11.64 -12.29 -2.61
C CYS A 68 10.63 -13.12 -1.78
N VAL A 69 9.34 -12.80 -1.91
CA VAL A 69 8.25 -13.52 -1.23
C VAL A 69 8.19 -14.99 -1.66
N GLU A 70 8.26 -15.26 -2.97
CA GLU A 70 8.24 -16.62 -3.49
C GLU A 70 9.46 -17.44 -3.06
N ILE A 71 10.64 -16.83 -2.96
CA ILE A 71 11.83 -17.48 -2.40
C ILE A 71 11.61 -17.85 -0.93
N MET A 72 11.03 -16.95 -0.13
CA MET A 72 10.75 -17.23 1.28
C MET A 72 9.75 -18.37 1.46
N LYS A 73 8.62 -18.36 0.75
CA LYS A 73 7.60 -19.44 0.83
C LYS A 73 8.14 -20.81 0.42
N ARG A 74 9.14 -20.85 -0.48
CA ARG A 74 9.82 -22.11 -0.81
C ARG A 74 10.67 -22.64 0.34
N LYS A 75 11.30 -21.76 1.10
CA LYS A 75 12.19 -22.10 2.23
C LYS A 75 11.45 -22.37 3.53
N VAL A 76 10.36 -21.65 3.79
CA VAL A 76 9.55 -21.77 5.01
C VAL A 76 8.15 -22.20 4.61
N LYS A 77 7.77 -23.42 5.02
CA LYS A 77 6.44 -23.99 4.74
C LYS A 77 5.41 -23.49 5.75
N GLY A 78 4.14 -23.47 5.35
CA GLY A 78 3.03 -23.07 6.21
C GLY A 78 2.93 -21.56 6.45
N LEU A 79 3.44 -20.73 5.53
CA LEU A 79 3.25 -19.29 5.61
C LEU A 79 1.92 -18.88 4.98
N HIS A 80 1.14 -18.10 5.71
CA HIS A 80 -0.06 -17.43 5.23
C HIS A 80 0.32 -16.11 4.56
N GLN A 81 -0.37 -15.77 3.46
CA GLN A 81 -0.09 -14.59 2.66
C GLN A 81 -1.33 -13.71 2.53
N ILE A 82 -1.17 -12.41 2.75
CA ILE A 82 -2.12 -11.38 2.32
C ILE A 82 -1.39 -10.45 1.37
N THR A 83 -2.01 -10.13 0.22
CA THR A 83 -1.44 -9.22 -0.77
C THR A 83 -2.40 -8.08 -1.04
N GLN A 84 -1.88 -6.86 -0.94
CA GLN A 84 -2.59 -5.63 -1.25
C GLN A 84 -1.86 -4.91 -2.37
N ILE A 85 -2.60 -4.53 -3.40
CA ILE A 85 -2.10 -3.76 -4.53
C ILE A 85 -2.75 -2.39 -4.48
N GLY A 86 -1.97 -1.36 -4.76
CA GLY A 86 -2.44 0.01 -4.81
C GLY A 86 -1.60 0.87 -5.73
N CYS A 87 -1.89 2.17 -5.75
CA CYS A 87 -1.12 3.15 -6.49
C CYS A 87 -0.73 4.30 -5.57
N LEU A 88 0.56 4.64 -5.60
CA LEU A 88 1.11 5.86 -5.03
C LEU A 88 0.90 7.00 -6.03
N ARG A 89 0.29 8.10 -5.61
CA ARG A 89 0.16 9.29 -6.45
C ARG A 89 1.27 10.27 -6.12
N VAL A 90 2.12 10.55 -7.10
CA VAL A 90 3.21 11.52 -7.03
C VAL A 90 2.83 12.72 -7.90
N GLU A 91 2.97 13.92 -7.35
CA GLU A 91 2.77 15.17 -8.05
C GLU A 91 4.14 15.80 -8.31
N ASP A 92 4.55 15.85 -9.58
CA ASP A 92 5.77 16.51 -10.03
C ASP A 92 5.44 17.96 -10.40
N PHE A 93 6.13 18.91 -9.79
CA PHE A 93 6.06 20.33 -10.15
C PHE A 93 7.16 20.65 -11.17
N TRP A 94 6.79 21.30 -12.26
CA TRP A 94 7.68 21.68 -13.35
C TRP A 94 7.71 23.19 -13.49
N GLU A 95 8.91 23.74 -13.46
CA GLU A 95 9.13 25.18 -13.57
C GLU A 95 9.44 25.55 -15.02
N PRO A 96 8.84 26.63 -15.54
CA PRO A 96 9.10 27.13 -16.88
C PRO A 96 10.47 27.79 -16.94
N LYS A 97 11.24 27.51 -18.00
CA LYS A 97 12.55 28.14 -18.26
C LYS A 97 12.45 29.44 -19.04
N VAL A 98 11.29 29.73 -19.61
CA VAL A 98 11.03 30.89 -20.48
C VAL A 98 10.00 31.78 -19.80
N GLU A 99 10.28 33.08 -19.76
CA GLU A 99 9.39 34.08 -19.19
C GLU A 99 8.05 34.11 -19.96
N GLY A 100 6.93 34.01 -19.23
CA GLY A 100 5.58 34.01 -19.80
C GLY A 100 4.88 32.63 -19.90
N LEU A 101 5.50 31.55 -19.43
CA LEU A 101 4.84 30.24 -19.29
C LEU A 101 4.42 29.99 -17.84
N ASP A 102 3.33 29.23 -17.65
CA ASP A 102 2.83 28.84 -16.32
C ASP A 102 3.55 27.61 -15.76
N SER A 103 3.62 27.52 -14.42
CA SER A 103 4.09 26.33 -13.70
C SER A 103 3.17 25.14 -13.97
N LEU A 104 3.77 23.99 -14.28
CA LEU A 104 3.03 22.80 -14.68
C LEU A 104 3.08 21.73 -13.59
N LYS A 105 1.91 21.13 -13.29
CA LYS A 105 1.76 20.05 -12.31
C LYS A 105 1.42 18.75 -13.02
N VAL A 106 2.30 17.76 -12.93
CA VAL A 106 2.10 16.42 -13.50
C VAL A 106 1.79 15.44 -12.38
N ASN A 107 0.70 14.69 -12.52
CA ASN A 107 0.36 13.63 -11.58
C ASN A 107 0.75 12.28 -12.17
N THR A 108 1.70 11.61 -11.53
CA THR A 108 2.16 10.28 -11.90
C THR A 108 1.61 9.26 -10.90
N ASN A 109 0.94 8.23 -11.41
CA ASN A 109 0.50 7.10 -10.60
C ASN A 109 1.57 6.00 -10.68
N ILE A 110 2.19 5.68 -9.55
CA ILE A 110 3.20 4.63 -9.43
C ILE A 110 2.54 3.40 -8.80
N PRO A 111 2.58 2.22 -9.44
CA PRO A 111 2.01 1.02 -8.84
C PRO A 111 2.79 0.64 -7.57
N ALA A 112 2.09 0.10 -6.59
CA ALA A 112 2.63 -0.31 -5.30
C ALA A 112 2.03 -1.67 -4.90
N ILE A 113 2.88 -2.51 -4.31
CA ILE A 113 2.48 -3.80 -3.76
C ILE A 113 2.92 -3.87 -2.29
N SER A 114 2.07 -4.44 -1.46
CA SER A 114 2.35 -4.79 -0.07
C SER A 114 1.95 -6.24 0.14
N ILE A 115 2.85 -7.07 0.67
CA ILE A 115 2.62 -8.50 0.90
C ILE A 115 2.98 -8.81 2.35
N LEU A 116 2.00 -9.22 3.14
CA LEU A 116 2.20 -9.72 4.49
C LEU A 116 2.38 -11.24 4.45
N LEU A 117 3.44 -11.75 5.08
CA LEU A 117 3.66 -13.16 5.35
C LEU A 117 3.57 -13.42 6.85
N SER A 118 2.83 -14.45 7.25
CA SER A 118 2.66 -14.84 8.65
C SER A 118 2.84 -16.35 8.85
N LYS A 119 3.38 -16.74 10.01
CA LYS A 119 3.36 -18.13 10.50
C LYS A 119 2.01 -18.55 11.07
N ASP A 120 1.21 -17.57 11.50
CA ASP A 120 -0.09 -17.78 12.12
C ASP A 120 -1.18 -17.61 11.05
N PRO A 121 -2.32 -18.31 11.19
CA PRO A 121 -3.44 -18.15 10.27
C PRO A 121 -3.92 -16.71 10.28
N LEU A 122 -4.00 -16.11 9.09
CA LEU A 122 -4.50 -14.76 8.91
C LEU A 122 -6.01 -14.83 8.60
N ASP A 123 -6.83 -14.20 9.43
CA ASP A 123 -8.28 -14.15 9.22
C ASP A 123 -8.61 -13.45 7.90
N THR A 124 -9.05 -14.23 6.92
CA THR A 124 -9.36 -13.77 5.57
C THR A 124 -10.72 -13.05 5.51
N ASN A 125 -11.57 -13.25 6.53
CA ASN A 125 -12.96 -12.80 6.56
C ASN A 125 -13.20 -11.35 7.02
N ASN A 126 -12.16 -10.56 7.34
CA ASN A 126 -12.34 -9.14 7.62
C ASN A 126 -11.17 -8.30 7.07
N PRO A 127 -11.28 -7.76 5.84
CA PRO A 127 -10.44 -6.65 5.40
C PRO A 127 -10.88 -5.34 6.09
N SER A 128 -10.96 -5.34 7.41
CA SER A 128 -11.09 -4.12 8.22
C SER A 128 -9.83 -4.00 9.05
N SER A 129 -8.91 -3.14 8.61
CA SER A 129 -8.09 -2.38 9.54
C SER A 129 -9.05 -1.83 10.61
N SER A 130 -8.94 -2.37 11.83
CA SER A 130 -9.32 -1.72 13.08
C SER A 130 -10.37 -0.61 12.93
N THR A 131 -11.64 -0.97 12.69
CA THR A 131 -12.72 -0.07 13.09
C THR A 131 -12.84 -0.23 14.58
N SER A 132 -12.36 0.78 15.30
CA SER A 132 -12.49 0.94 16.73
C SER A 132 -13.87 0.47 17.19
N SER A 133 -13.88 -0.46 18.13
CA SER A 133 -15.05 -0.88 18.89
C SER A 133 -15.74 0.35 19.47
N SER A 134 -16.73 0.87 18.74
CA SER A 134 -17.67 1.87 19.26
C SER A 134 -18.91 1.08 19.64
N SER A 135 -19.06 0.84 20.93
CA SER A 135 -20.21 0.24 21.58
C SER A 135 -21.51 0.80 21.01
N ALA A 136 -22.36 -0.10 20.53
CA ALA A 136 -23.76 0.16 20.25
C ALA A 136 -24.43 0.61 21.56
N SER A 137 -25.08 1.77 21.54
CA SER A 137 -26.07 2.17 22.54
C SER A 137 -27.07 3.17 21.96
N SER A 138 -28.33 2.71 21.96
CA SER A 138 -29.58 3.48 22.14
C SER A 138 -29.99 4.58 21.14
N ASN A 139 -30.84 4.15 20.20
CA ASN A 139 -32.21 4.63 19.93
C ASN A 139 -32.61 6.04 20.45
N SER A 140 -32.98 6.96 19.55
CA SER A 140 -34.18 7.81 19.68
C SER A 140 -34.39 8.76 18.48
N GLY A 141 -35.66 8.85 18.03
CA GLY A 141 -36.29 10.13 17.72
C GLY A 141 -36.24 10.65 16.28
N CYS A 142 -37.15 10.16 15.44
CA CYS A 142 -37.51 10.79 14.17
C CYS A 142 -38.39 12.03 14.44
N SER A 143 -37.94 13.24 14.09
CA SER A 143 -38.86 14.37 13.89
C SER A 143 -38.35 15.39 12.87
N ARG A 144 -39.29 15.81 12.03
CA ARG A 144 -39.18 16.60 10.81
C ARG A 144 -38.82 18.07 11.09
N GLY A 145 -38.03 18.68 10.20
CA GLY A 145 -37.83 20.13 10.16
C GLY A 145 -37.33 20.59 8.78
N ARG A 146 -38.14 21.40 8.09
CA ARG A 146 -37.84 22.07 6.82
C ARG A 146 -36.87 23.25 7.05
N GLY A 147 -35.97 23.49 6.09
CA GLY A 147 -35.48 24.84 5.78
C GLY A 147 -33.97 25.03 5.61
N SER A 148 -33.60 25.46 4.40
CA SER A 148 -32.62 26.54 4.12
C SER A 148 -31.12 26.22 4.04
N SER A 149 -30.64 26.19 2.79
CA SER A 149 -29.42 26.83 2.24
C SER A 149 -28.16 26.93 3.11
N CYS A 150 -27.10 26.22 2.71
CA CYS A 150 -25.76 26.81 2.47
C CYS A 150 -24.87 25.79 1.73
N GLY A 151 -24.09 26.28 0.77
CA GLY A 151 -23.28 25.46 -0.12
C GLY A 151 -22.10 24.79 0.55
N SER A 152 -21.64 23.68 -0.04
CA SER A 152 -20.29 23.13 0.16
C SER A 152 -19.94 22.08 -0.90
N ARG A 153 -18.79 22.32 -1.55
CA ARG A 153 -17.79 21.34 -2.02
C ARG A 153 -18.28 20.05 -2.67
N VAL A 154 -18.17 20.01 -4.00
CA VAL A 154 -17.77 18.78 -4.71
C VAL A 154 -16.25 18.83 -4.92
N ARG A 155 -15.51 18.18 -4.02
CA ARG A 155 -14.19 17.64 -4.33
C ARG A 155 -14.42 16.23 -4.83
N SER A 156 -14.24 15.98 -6.12
CA SER A 156 -14.16 14.62 -6.66
C SER A 156 -12.82 14.02 -6.23
N SER A 157 -12.72 13.57 -4.98
CA SER A 157 -11.69 12.64 -4.57
C SER A 157 -12.09 11.27 -5.12
N GLY A 158 -11.60 10.96 -6.32
CA GLY A 158 -11.61 9.59 -6.82
C GLY A 158 -10.94 8.71 -5.77
N SER A 159 -11.77 7.93 -5.08
CA SER A 159 -11.35 6.93 -4.10
C SER A 159 -10.37 6.01 -4.80
N GLY A 160 -9.09 6.10 -4.42
CA GLY A 160 -8.07 5.18 -4.90
C GLY A 160 -8.51 3.79 -4.51
N THR A 161 -9.05 3.04 -5.47
CA THR A 161 -9.54 1.69 -5.23
C THR A 161 -8.34 0.84 -4.86
N VAL A 162 -8.26 0.46 -3.60
CA VAL A 162 -7.32 -0.55 -3.13
C VAL A 162 -7.91 -1.89 -3.54
N VAL A 163 -7.33 -2.51 -4.57
CA VAL A 163 -7.71 -3.87 -4.95
C VAL A 163 -6.91 -4.82 -4.07
N VAL A 164 -7.59 -5.36 -3.05
CA VAL A 164 -7.06 -6.45 -2.25
C VAL A 164 -7.23 -7.72 -3.10
N VAL A 165 -6.15 -8.14 -3.77
CA VAL A 165 -6.14 -9.43 -4.46
C VAL A 165 -5.73 -10.47 -3.42
N VAL A 166 -6.74 -11.08 -2.80
CA VAL A 166 -6.54 -12.29 -2.00
C VAL A 166 -6.30 -13.43 -3.00
N VAL A 167 -5.04 -13.76 -3.23
CA VAL A 167 -4.67 -15.03 -3.87
C VAL A 167 -4.88 -16.14 -2.83
N GLU A 168 -6.12 -16.56 -2.65
CA GLU A 168 -6.39 -17.87 -2.06
C GLU A 168 -5.92 -18.95 -3.04
N GLU A 169 -4.98 -19.77 -2.57
CA GLU A 169 -4.64 -21.12 -3.02
C GLU A 169 -5.19 -21.58 -4.39
N MET A 170 -4.33 -21.57 -5.42
CA MET A 170 -4.23 -22.75 -6.28
C MET A 170 -2.76 -23.12 -6.47
N ILE A 171 -2.44 -24.29 -5.93
CA ILE A 171 -1.27 -25.11 -6.23
C ILE A 171 -1.30 -25.47 -7.75
N VAL A 172 -0.10 -25.62 -8.32
CA VAL A 172 0.33 -26.31 -9.56
C VAL A 172 0.26 -25.59 -10.93
N LEU A 173 1.40 -25.72 -11.65
CA LEU A 173 1.68 -25.60 -13.09
C LEU A 173 2.18 -24.24 -13.63
N LEU A 174 3.50 -24.05 -13.59
CA LEU A 174 4.39 -24.18 -14.78
C LEU A 174 5.77 -24.68 -14.35
#